data_AF-A0A7V9JCM7-F1
#
_entry.id   AF-A0A7V9JCM7-F1
#
_cell.length_a   1.000
_cell.length_b   1.000
_cell.length_c   1.000
_cell.angle_alpha   90.00
_cell.angle_beta   90.00
_cell.angle_gamma   90.00
#
_symmetry.space_group_name_H-M   'P 1'
#
loop_
_entity.id
_entity.type
_entity.pdbx_description
1 polymer ?
#
loop_
_entity_poly.entity_id
_entity_poly.type
_entity_poly.pdbx_seq_one_letter_code
_entity_poly.pdbx_strand_id
1 'polypeptide(L)'
;PASHRTIHFATRSNILNPKLTIFFFAFLPQFVSTNEPSAVPRMLELSAVFMLVTFIVFGVYGVFAASVRNQVVSRPQVMTWMRRIFAGSFVALSARLALTDR
;
A
#
# COMPACT_ATOMS: atom_id res chain seq x y z
N PRO A 1 23.83 6.65 -5.18
CA PRO A 1 23.75 5.85 -6.44
C PRO A 1 22.68 4.73 -6.43
N ALA A 2 22.50 4.00 -5.31
CA ALA A 2 21.53 2.88 -5.24
C ALA A 2 20.06 3.29 -5.03
N SER A 3 19.81 4.42 -4.37
CA SER A 3 18.45 4.90 -4.02
C SER A 3 17.58 5.19 -5.25
N HIS A 4 18.13 5.88 -6.25
CA HIS A 4 17.39 6.26 -7.46
C HIS A 4 16.91 5.04 -8.25
N ARG A 5 17.70 3.97 -8.29
CA ARG A 5 17.34 2.72 -8.97
C ARG A 5 16.17 2.01 -8.29
N THR A 6 16.14 2.02 -6.96
CA THR A 6 15.03 1.48 -6.17
C THR A 6 13.75 2.29 -6.38
N ILE A 7 13.85 3.62 -6.43
CA ILE A 7 12.70 4.49 -6.69
C ILE A 7 12.13 4.20 -8.09
N HIS A 8 12.97 4.18 -9.14
CA HIS A 8 12.51 3.86 -10.49
C HIS A 8 11.88 2.46 -10.59
N PHE A 9 12.49 1.47 -9.93
CA PHE A 9 11.93 0.12 -9.88
C PHE A 9 10.56 0.11 -9.20
N ALA A 10 10.43 0.79 -8.06
CA ALA A 10 9.18 0.92 -7.32
C ALA A 10 8.11 1.64 -8.15
N THR A 11 8.44 2.78 -8.77
CA THR A 11 7.50 3.53 -9.62
C THR A 11 7.01 2.67 -10.78
N ARG A 12 7.92 1.98 -11.48
CA ARG A 12 7.56 1.09 -12.58
C ARG A 12 6.70 -0.07 -12.09
N SER A 13 7.05 -0.71 -10.97
CA SER A 13 6.25 -1.79 -10.41
C SER A 13 4.85 -1.34 -10.00
N ASN A 14 4.69 -0.10 -9.53
CA ASN A 14 3.37 0.47 -9.21
C ASN A 14 2.56 0.76 -10.48
N ILE A 15 3.17 1.33 -11.52
CA ILE A 15 2.50 1.58 -12.81
C ILE A 15 2.05 0.28 -13.48
N LEU A 16 2.88 -0.77 -13.43
CA LEU A 16 2.55 -2.08 -13.99
C LEU A 16 1.55 -2.88 -13.12
N ASN A 17 1.23 -2.43 -11.91
CA ASN A 17 0.24 -3.08 -11.06
C ASN A 17 -1.11 -2.36 -11.21
N PRO A 18 -2.05 -2.86 -12.04
CA PRO A 18 -3.29 -2.13 -12.33
C PRO A 18 -4.26 -2.09 -11.15
N LYS A 19 -3.91 -2.65 -9.99
CA LYS A 19 -4.80 -2.76 -8.83
C LYS A 19 -5.26 -1.38 -8.34
N LEU A 20 -4.35 -0.40 -8.28
CA LEU A 20 -4.69 0.98 -7.92
C LEU A 20 -5.58 1.62 -8.98
N THR A 21 -5.22 1.48 -10.26
CA THR A 21 -6.01 2.05 -11.37
C THR A 21 -7.43 1.48 -11.40
N ILE A 22 -7.58 0.16 -11.24
CA ILE A 22 -8.88 -0.52 -11.19
C ILE A 22 -9.67 -0.08 -9.96
N PHE A 23 -9.03 0.08 -8.80
CA PHE A 23 -9.68 0.60 -7.60
C PHE A 23 -10.27 1.99 -7.86
N PHE A 24 -9.47 2.93 -8.36
CA PHE A 24 -9.96 4.27 -8.67
C PHE A 24 -11.08 4.24 -9.71
N PHE A 25 -10.95 3.43 -10.75
CA PHE A 25 -11.99 3.29 -11.78
C PHE A 25 -13.30 2.71 -11.23
N ALA A 26 -13.23 1.79 -10.27
CA ALA A 26 -14.41 1.18 -9.65
C ALA A 26 -15.07 2.09 -8.60
N PHE A 27 -14.29 2.86 -7.83
CA PHE A 27 -14.78 3.62 -6.69
C PHE A 27 -14.97 5.12 -6.95
N LEU A 28 -14.15 5.77 -7.78
CA LEU A 28 -14.31 7.22 -8.06
C LEU A 28 -15.66 7.59 -8.68
N PRO A 29 -16.21 6.83 -9.65
CA PRO A 29 -17.52 7.13 -10.20
C PRO A 29 -18.65 7.05 -9.18
N GLN A 30 -18.48 6.31 -8.09
CA GLN A 30 -19.48 6.23 -7.01
C GLN A 30 -19.54 7.52 -6.17
N PHE A 31 -18.51 8.36 -6.24
CA PHE A 31 -18.43 9.63 -5.50
C PHE A 31 -18.81 10.86 -6.34
N VAL A 32 -19.19 10.68 -7.61
CA VAL A 32 -19.52 11.77 -8.54
C VAL A 32 -20.91 11.55 -9.13
N SER A 33 -21.74 12.60 -9.14
CA SER A 33 -23.08 12.59 -9.74
C SER A 33 -23.00 12.35 -11.25
N THR A 34 -23.82 11.43 -11.77
CA THR A 34 -23.85 11.08 -13.21
C THR A 34 -24.37 12.20 -14.12
N ASN A 35 -24.99 13.25 -13.56
CA ASN A 35 -25.64 14.33 -14.31
C ASN A 35 -24.82 15.62 -14.42
N GLU A 36 -23.56 15.64 -13.97
CA GLU A 36 -22.70 16.84 -14.06
C GLU A 36 -21.79 16.81 -15.30
N PRO A 37 -21.78 17.88 -16.13
CA PRO A 37 -20.85 18.01 -17.26
C PRO A 37 -19.37 17.98 -16.85
N SER A 38 -19.07 18.22 -15.58
CA SER A 38 -17.74 18.33 -14.97
C SER A 38 -17.29 17.07 -14.21
N ALA A 39 -17.86 15.90 -14.49
CA ALA A 39 -17.55 14.67 -13.77
C ALA A 39 -16.05 14.28 -13.81
N VAL A 40 -15.39 14.41 -14.97
CA VAL A 40 -13.96 14.05 -15.13
C VAL A 40 -13.04 14.95 -14.30
N PRO A 41 -13.13 16.30 -14.36
CA PRO A 41 -12.39 17.18 -13.46
C PRO A 41 -12.58 16.85 -11.97
N ARG A 42 -13.82 16.53 -11.55
CA ARG A 42 -14.11 16.18 -10.15
C ARG A 42 -13.47 14.87 -9.73
N MET A 43 -13.47 13.85 -10.60
CA MET A 43 -12.76 12.59 -10.35
C MET A 43 -11.24 12.80 -10.20
N LEU A 44 -10.65 13.68 -11.02
CA LEU A 44 -9.22 14.01 -10.93
C LEU A 44 -8.89 14.74 -9.61
N GLU A 45 -9.74 15.67 -9.19
CA GLU A 45 -9.61 16.36 -7.89
C GLU A 45 -9.64 15.36 -6.73
N LEU A 46 -10.65 14.49 -6.68
CA LEU A 46 -10.77 13.47 -5.64
C LEU A 46 -9.58 12.50 -5.63
N SER A 47 -9.09 12.12 -6.82
CA SER A 47 -7.88 11.30 -6.96
C SER A 47 -6.66 11.99 -6.39
N ALA A 48 -6.48 13.29 -6.70
CA ALA A 48 -5.35 14.08 -6.21
C ALA A 48 -5.37 14.21 -4.68
N VAL A 49 -6.55 14.45 -4.09
CA VAL A 49 -6.72 14.50 -2.63
C VAL A 49 -6.37 13.14 -2.01
N PHE A 50 -6.87 12.05 -2.56
CA PHE A 50 -6.55 10.71 -2.06
C PHE A 50 -5.05 10.40 -2.18
N MET A 51 -4.42 10.76 -3.30
CA MET A 51 -2.97 10.60 -3.50
C MET A 51 -2.17 11.41 -2.49
N LEU A 52 -2.58 12.65 -2.18
CA LEU A 52 -1.94 13.49 -1.18
C LEU A 52 -2.03 12.88 0.21
N VAL A 53 -3.22 12.43 0.62
CA VAL A 53 -3.40 11.77 1.92
C VAL A 53 -2.57 10.49 2.00
N THR A 54 -2.59 9.68 0.95
CA THR A 54 -1.80 8.44 0.86
C THR A 54 -0.30 8.74 0.99
N PHE A 55 0.17 9.78 0.32
CA PHE A 55 1.57 10.22 0.38
C PHE A 55 1.95 10.67 1.79
N ILE A 56 1.12 11.48 2.46
CA ILE A 56 1.36 11.95 3.83
C ILE A 56 1.44 10.75 4.78
N VAL A 57 0.45 9.85 4.72
CA VAL A 57 0.38 8.67 5.57
C VAL A 57 1.61 7.78 5.38
N PHE A 58 1.99 7.46 4.14
CA PHE A 58 3.19 6.66 3.87
C PHE A 58 4.49 7.40 4.21
N GLY A 59 4.54 8.71 4.07
CA GLY A 59 5.66 9.53 4.52
C GLY A 59 5.86 9.41 6.04
N VAL A 60 4.79 9.56 6.82
CA VAL A 60 4.80 9.40 8.28
C VAL A 60 5.22 7.99 8.67
N TYR A 61 4.63 6.96 8.06
CA TYR A 61 5.04 5.58 8.29
C TYR A 61 6.52 5.35 7.93
N GLY A 62 7.00 5.93 6.83
CA GLY A 62 8.40 5.81 6.39
C GLY A 62 9.37 6.44 7.37
N VAL A 63 9.08 7.64 7.87
CA VAL A 63 9.89 8.33 8.89
C VAL A 63 9.89 7.54 10.20
N PHE A 64 8.72 7.08 10.65
CA PHE A 64 8.61 6.27 11.86
C PHE A 64 9.34 4.92 11.72
N ALA A 65 9.22 4.26 10.57
CA ALA A 65 9.96 3.04 10.29
C ALA A 65 11.46 3.29 10.28
N ALA A 66 11.92 4.40 9.71
CA ALA A 66 13.34 4.78 9.69
C ALA A 66 13.89 5.06 11.10
N SER A 67 13.12 5.72 11.97
CA SER A 67 13.55 6.00 13.35
C SER A 67 13.68 4.73 14.19
N VAL A 68 12.74 3.79 14.03
CA VAL A 68 12.71 2.54 14.79
C VAL A 68 13.63 1.46 14.17
N ARG A 69 14.02 1.61 12.90
CA ARG A 69 14.85 0.65 12.15
C ARG A 69 16.12 0.26 12.90
N ASN A 70 16.87 1.23 13.41
CA ASN A 70 18.16 0.94 14.05
C ASN A 70 17.98 0.14 15.36
N GLN A 71 16.90 0.41 16.10
CA GLN A 71 16.59 -0.32 17.34
C GLN A 71 16.11 -1.75 17.09
N VAL A 72 15.38 -1.97 15.99
CA VAL A 72 14.87 -3.29 15.62
C VAL A 72 15.95 -4.15 14.95
N VAL A 73 16.72 -3.57 14.03
CA VAL A 73 17.74 -4.32 13.26
C VAL A 73 18.96 -4.68 14.12
N SER A 74 19.28 -3.87 15.14
CA SER A 74 20.37 -4.18 16.08
C SER A 74 20.06 -5.37 17.00
N ARG A 75 18.79 -5.76 17.17
CA ARG A 75 18.38 -6.87 18.04
C ARG A 75 17.96 -8.10 17.23
N PRO A 76 18.84 -9.09 17.02
CA PRO A 76 18.54 -10.27 16.20
C PRO A 76 17.34 -11.08 16.74
N GLN A 77 17.12 -11.08 18.05
CA GLN A 77 15.95 -11.74 18.66
C GLN A 77 14.63 -11.12 18.22
N VAL A 78 14.54 -9.79 18.11
CA VAL A 78 13.32 -9.08 17.66
C VAL A 78 13.02 -9.45 16.20
N MET A 79 14.05 -9.46 15.36
CA MET A 79 13.92 -9.83 13.94
C MET A 79 13.45 -11.29 13.77
N THR A 80 13.94 -12.21 14.60
CA THR A 80 13.51 -13.61 14.59
C THR A 80 12.04 -13.77 15.02
N TRP A 81 11.61 -13.07 16.07
CA TRP A 81 10.20 -13.08 16.48
C TRP A 81 9.28 -12.46 15.43
N MET A 82 9.69 -11.36 14.80
CA MET A 82 8.96 -10.76 13.67
C MET A 82 8.75 -11.76 12.55
N ARG A 83 9.82 -12.47 12.13
CA ARG A 83 9.73 -13.51 11.09
C ARG A 83 8.81 -14.65 11.50
N ARG A 84 8.87 -15.10 12.76
CA ARG A 84 7.99 -16.17 13.27
C ARG A 84 6.52 -15.76 13.29
N ILE A 85 6.22 -14.51 13.67
CA ILE A 85 4.86 -13.98 13.63
C ILE A 85 4.35 -13.92 12.19
N PHE A 86 5.15 -13.41 11.25
CA PHE A 86 4.77 -13.42 9.83
C PHE A 86 4.54 -14.84 9.32
N ALA A 87 5.49 -15.75 9.52
CA ALA A 87 5.35 -17.15 9.12
C ALA A 87 4.12 -17.81 9.75
N GLY A 88 3.90 -17.60 11.05
CA GLY A 88 2.72 -18.08 11.77
C GLY A 88 1.42 -17.52 11.19
N SER A 89 1.36 -16.23 10.87
CA SER A 89 0.19 -15.61 10.25
C SER A 89 -0.10 -16.17 8.86
N PHE A 90 0.93 -16.40 8.04
CA PHE A 90 0.76 -17.03 6.73
C PHE A 90 0.29 -18.49 6.86
N VAL A 91 0.89 -19.28 7.76
CA VAL A 91 0.43 -20.65 8.03
C VAL A 91 -1.02 -20.65 8.51
N ALA A 92 -1.39 -19.73 9.41
CA ALA A 92 -2.76 -19.60 9.90
C ALA A 92 -3.73 -19.20 8.79
N LEU A 93 -3.37 -18.25 7.92
CA LEU A 93 -4.17 -17.84 6.78
C LEU A 93 -4.32 -18.96 5.74
N SER A 94 -3.23 -19.69 5.45
CA SER A 94 -3.25 -20.86 4.56
C SER A 94 -4.08 -22.01 5.12
N ALA A 95 -3.96 -22.29 6.42
CA ALA A 95 -4.80 -23.28 7.09
C ALA A 95 -6.27 -22.84 7.08
N ARG A 96 -6.56 -21.58 7.38
CA ARG A 96 -7.92 -21.02 7.28
C ARG A 96 -8.45 -21.16 5.86
N LEU A 97 -7.66 -20.84 4.84
CA LEU A 97 -8.07 -20.98 3.43
C LEU A 97 -8.35 -22.45 3.09
N ALA A 98 -7.48 -23.38 3.47
CA ALA A 98 -7.68 -24.81 3.26
C ALA A 98 -8.92 -25.36 3.99
N LEU A 99 -9.30 -24.74 5.11
CA LEU A 99 -10.52 -25.06 5.86
C LEU A 99 -11.75 -24.29 5.38
N THR A 100 -11.58 -23.23 4.58
CA THR A 100 -12.68 -22.40 4.04
C THR A 100 -13.38 -23.08 2.86
N ASP A 101 -12.87 -24.22 2.39
CA ASP A 101 -13.55 -25.09 1.41
C ASP A 101 -14.22 -26.30 2.08
N ARG A 102 -15.19 -26.01 2.97
CA ARG A 102 -16.39 -26.81 3.22
C ARG A 102 -17.57 -25.90 3.57
#